data_AF-V6F582-F1
#
_entry.id   AF-V6F582-F1
#
_cell.length_a   1.000
_cell.length_b   1.000
_cell.length_c   1.000
_cell.angle_alpha   90.00
_cell.angle_beta   90.00
_cell.angle_gamma   90.00
#
_symmetry.space_group_name_H-M   'P 1'
#
loop_
_entity.id
_entity.type
_entity.pdbx_description
1 polymer ?
#
loop_
_entity_poly.entity_id
_entity_poly.type
_entity_poly.pdbx_seq_one_letter_code
_entity_poly.pdbx_strand_id
1 'polypeptide(L)'
;MTKGERNRLVWIVSAASLLWMAVAGFVLFVVMDPEMAHHSSSMVKDRMAAECFGTFRDRYECKEAIIVQSGRDTFWAMAWRFVLTIVPPIMASFWLSSYLRKHPVQMVEHRHVDANDDWKNRAKFHTQVQSPQQAAQDLHLDDLPPIPSGKHLIDDIAPVDDWKSRAQNQINKNKRPE
;
A
#
# COMPACT_ATOMS: atom_id res chain seq x y z
N MET A 1 -13.42 -1.71 -14.53
CA MET A 1 -12.01 -1.88 -14.09
C MET A 1 -12.00 -2.79 -12.88
N THR A 2 -11.30 -3.91 -12.97
CA THR A 2 -11.19 -4.89 -11.88
C THR A 2 -10.12 -4.45 -10.86
N LYS A 3 -10.14 -5.04 -9.66
CA LYS A 3 -9.12 -4.77 -8.63
C LYS A 3 -7.70 -5.13 -9.10
N GLY A 4 -7.57 -6.20 -9.89
CA GLY A 4 -6.29 -6.62 -10.48
C GLY A 4 -5.73 -5.61 -11.48
N GLU A 5 -6.58 -5.09 -12.37
CA GLU A 5 -6.21 -4.04 -13.33
C GLU A 5 -5.76 -2.75 -12.63
N ARG A 6 -6.44 -2.37 -11.54
CA ARG A 6 -6.05 -1.21 -10.72
C ARG A 6 -4.69 -1.38 -10.08
N ASN A 7 -4.45 -2.51 -9.43
CA ASN A 7 -3.16 -2.76 -8.80
C ASN A 7 -2.03 -2.81 -9.85
N ARG A 8 -2.28 -3.43 -11.00
CA ARG A 8 -1.32 -3.45 -12.11
C ARG A 8 -1.01 -2.04 -12.62
N LEU A 9 -2.02 -1.19 -12.80
CA LEU A 9 -1.83 0.20 -13.25
C LEU A 9 -0.98 1.00 -12.25
N VAL A 10 -1.29 0.89 -10.95
CA VAL A 10 -0.50 1.54 -9.88
C VAL A 10 0.96 1.08 -9.93
N TRP A 11 1.20 -0.22 -10.04
CA TRP A 11 2.55 -0.77 -10.12
C TRP A 11 3.32 -0.29 -11.35
N ILE A 12 2.67 -0.25 -12.52
CA ILE A 12 3.30 0.22 -13.76
C ILE A 12 3.68 1.70 -13.63
N VAL A 13 2.77 2.55 -13.15
CA VAL A 13 3.05 3.99 -12.99
C VAL A 13 4.16 4.23 -11.97
N SER A 14 4.17 3.49 -10.87
CA SER A 14 5.24 3.56 -9.86
C SER A 14 6.58 3.13 -10.42
N ALA A 15 6.64 1.99 -11.14
CA ALA A 15 7.87 1.51 -11.75
C ALA A 15 8.39 2.47 -12.83
N ALA A 16 7.50 2.99 -13.68
CA ALA A 16 7.84 3.99 -14.68
C ALA A 16 8.35 5.29 -14.05
N SER A 17 7.77 5.72 -12.92
CA SER A 17 8.21 6.92 -12.19
C SER A 17 9.60 6.74 -11.59
N LEU A 18 9.88 5.57 -11.00
CA LEU A 18 11.20 5.24 -10.47
C LEU A 18 12.24 5.16 -11.60
N LEU A 19 11.88 4.51 -12.71
CA LEU A 19 12.76 4.42 -13.87
C LEU A 19 13.03 5.80 -14.47
N TRP A 20 12.03 6.67 -14.55
CA TRP A 20 12.20 8.05 -14.99
C TRP A 20 13.17 8.81 -14.10
N MET A 21 12.99 8.76 -12.77
CA MET A 21 13.88 9.41 -11.81
C MET A 21 15.33 8.90 -11.97
N ALA A 22 15.52 7.60 -12.16
CA ALA A 22 16.84 7.00 -12.36
C ALA A 22 17.48 7.46 -13.67
N VAL A 23 16.74 7.42 -14.79
CA VAL A 23 17.27 7.78 -16.12
C VAL A 23 17.46 9.29 -16.23
N ALA A 24 16.46 10.10 -15.90
CA ALA A 24 16.54 11.56 -15.95
C ALA A 24 17.57 12.09 -14.95
N GLY A 25 17.61 11.53 -13.74
CA GLY A 25 18.65 11.84 -12.75
C GLY A 25 20.05 11.53 -13.29
N PHE A 26 20.25 10.34 -13.87
CA PHE A 26 21.54 9.98 -14.46
C PHE A 26 21.93 10.89 -15.62
N VAL A 27 21.02 11.15 -16.56
CA VAL A 27 21.32 12.01 -17.72
C VAL A 27 21.59 13.45 -17.28
N LEU A 28 20.75 14.02 -16.41
CA LEU A 28 20.85 15.43 -16.02
C LEU A 28 21.98 15.69 -15.03
N PHE A 29 22.36 14.73 -14.18
CA PHE A 29 23.37 14.97 -13.14
C PHE A 29 24.72 14.31 -13.43
N VAL A 30 24.76 13.24 -14.23
CA VAL A 30 26.00 12.50 -14.54
C VAL A 30 26.47 12.73 -15.97
N VAL A 31 25.56 12.70 -16.95
CA VAL A 31 25.94 12.82 -18.37
C VAL A 31 26.05 14.28 -18.81
N MET A 32 25.14 15.15 -18.36
CA MET A 32 25.25 16.59 -18.54
C MET A 32 26.23 17.17 -17.50
N ASP A 33 27.51 17.07 -17.87
CA ASP A 33 28.73 17.43 -17.13
C ASP A 33 28.76 18.91 -16.64
N PRO A 34 29.74 19.33 -15.82
CA PRO A 34 29.57 20.09 -14.59
C PRO A 34 30.09 21.52 -14.78
N GLU A 35 30.03 22.04 -16.01
CA GLU A 35 30.29 23.45 -16.31
C GLU A 35 29.11 24.34 -15.86
N MET A 36 28.45 23.92 -14.78
CA MET A 36 27.77 24.85 -13.91
C MET A 36 28.85 25.83 -13.49
N ALA A 37 28.77 27.06 -13.96
CA ALA A 37 29.72 28.12 -13.71
C ALA A 37 29.89 28.33 -12.19
N HIS A 38 30.70 27.48 -11.57
CA HIS A 38 31.11 27.64 -10.20
C HIS A 38 32.19 28.71 -10.24
N HIS A 39 32.29 29.48 -9.17
CA HIS A 39 33.30 30.52 -8.97
C HIS A 39 34.75 30.02 -9.20
N SER A 40 34.99 28.70 -9.23
CA SER A 40 36.28 28.06 -9.54
C SER A 40 36.45 27.61 -10.99
N SER A 41 35.39 27.60 -11.80
CA SER A 41 35.40 27.16 -13.21
C SER A 41 36.29 28.05 -14.06
N SER A 42 36.97 27.44 -15.04
CA SER A 42 37.85 28.13 -16.00
C SER A 42 37.10 29.24 -16.72
N MET A 43 35.85 29.00 -17.11
CA MET A 43 35.03 29.96 -17.83
C MET A 43 34.75 31.26 -17.03
N VAL A 44 34.54 31.14 -15.71
CA VAL A 44 34.34 32.30 -14.83
C VAL A 44 35.65 33.05 -14.58
N LYS A 45 36.76 32.31 -14.47
CA LYS A 45 38.10 32.90 -14.37
C LYS A 45 38.50 33.63 -15.65
N ASP A 46 38.15 33.09 -16.80
CA ASP A 46 38.41 33.72 -18.11
C ASP A 46 37.57 34.98 -18.29
N ARG A 47 36.30 34.98 -17.85
CA ARG A 47 35.47 36.20 -17.79
C ARG A 47 36.03 37.24 -16.84
N MET A 48 36.45 36.84 -15.64
CA MET A 48 37.11 37.77 -14.69
C MET A 48 38.40 38.36 -15.27
N ALA A 49 39.19 37.55 -15.98
CA ALA A 49 40.43 38.00 -16.60
C ALA A 49 40.19 38.93 -17.81
N ALA A 50 39.07 38.75 -18.53
CA ALA A 50 38.72 39.56 -19.71
C ALA A 50 37.95 40.84 -19.38
N GLU A 51 37.12 40.84 -18.34
CA GLU A 51 36.18 41.94 -18.04
C GLU A 51 36.66 42.86 -16.91
N CYS A 52 37.53 42.37 -16.00
CA CYS A 52 37.96 43.15 -14.83
C CYS A 52 39.35 43.80 -15.03
N PHE A 53 39.40 44.92 -15.76
CA PHE A 53 40.58 45.79 -15.86
C PHE A 53 40.31 47.16 -15.20
N GLY A 54 41.31 47.76 -14.55
CA GLY A 54 41.15 49.06 -13.89
C GLY A 54 41.82 49.15 -12.51
N THR A 55 41.33 50.06 -11.67
CA THR A 55 41.85 50.30 -10.31
C THR A 55 41.56 49.11 -9.38
N PHE A 56 42.22 49.05 -8.22
CA PHE A 56 42.00 47.96 -7.26
C PHE A 56 40.55 47.84 -6.82
N ARG A 57 39.83 48.95 -6.64
CA ARG A 57 38.41 48.95 -6.24
C ARG A 57 37.52 48.39 -7.35
N ASP A 58 37.74 48.80 -8.59
CA ASP A 58 36.93 48.35 -9.74
C ASP A 58 37.10 46.84 -9.98
N ARG A 59 38.30 46.30 -9.78
CA ARG A 59 38.53 44.85 -9.87
C ARG A 59 37.82 44.07 -8.77
N TYR A 60 37.70 44.64 -7.57
CA TYR A 60 36.97 44.00 -6.47
C TYR A 60 35.47 43.97 -6.74
N GLU A 61 34.87 45.10 -7.12
CA GLU A 61 33.44 45.17 -7.42
C GLU A 61 33.07 44.32 -8.64
N CYS A 62 33.91 44.31 -9.68
CA CYS A 62 33.72 43.46 -10.87
C CYS A 62 33.79 41.96 -10.52
N LYS A 63 34.73 41.56 -9.66
CA LYS A 63 34.85 40.17 -9.21
C LYS A 63 33.62 39.74 -8.40
N GLU A 64 33.14 40.59 -7.51
CA GLU A 64 31.97 40.29 -6.69
C GLU A 64 30.70 40.14 -7.53
N ALA A 65 30.48 41.03 -8.50
CA ALA A 65 29.34 40.97 -9.41
C ALA A 65 29.33 39.67 -10.25
N ILE A 66 30.48 39.27 -10.81
CA ILE A 66 30.61 38.04 -11.59
C ILE A 66 30.35 36.81 -10.72
N ILE A 67 30.86 36.77 -9.49
CA ILE A 67 30.64 35.64 -8.57
C ILE A 67 29.15 35.51 -8.24
N VAL A 68 28.48 36.61 -7.92
CA VAL A 68 27.05 36.61 -7.57
C VAL A 68 26.19 36.17 -8.76
N GLN A 69 26.49 36.66 -9.96
CA GLN A 69 25.75 36.28 -11.16
C GLN A 69 25.97 34.82 -11.52
N SER A 70 27.22 34.35 -11.51
CA SER A 70 27.59 32.96 -11.76
C SER A 70 26.93 31.98 -10.76
N GLY A 71 26.83 32.39 -9.49
CA GLY A 71 26.13 31.63 -8.46
C GLY A 71 24.63 31.50 -8.71
N ARG A 72 23.97 32.58 -9.15
CA ARG A 72 22.55 32.58 -9.50
C ARG A 72 22.26 31.70 -10.71
N ASP A 73 23.05 31.79 -11.76
CA ASP A 73 22.85 31.00 -12.98
C ASP A 73 23.03 29.50 -12.70
N THR A 74 24.03 29.15 -11.90
CA THR A 74 24.23 27.78 -11.40
C THR A 74 23.05 27.29 -10.57
N PHE A 75 22.54 28.13 -9.65
CA PHE A 75 21.37 27.78 -8.84
C PHE A 75 20.14 27.50 -9.72
N TRP A 76 19.85 28.36 -10.69
CA TRP A 76 18.73 28.15 -11.62
C TRP A 76 18.90 26.91 -12.48
N ALA A 77 20.10 26.63 -12.97
CA ALA A 77 20.39 25.42 -13.73
C ALA A 77 20.15 24.16 -12.88
N MET A 78 20.59 24.15 -11.62
CA MET A 78 20.33 23.04 -10.69
C MET A 78 18.85 22.90 -10.34
N ALA A 79 18.19 24.01 -10.00
CA ALA A 79 16.76 24.02 -9.71
C ALA A 79 15.96 23.45 -10.89
N TRP A 80 16.32 23.80 -12.12
CA TRP A 80 15.68 23.27 -13.32
C TRP A 80 15.88 21.76 -13.48
N ARG A 81 17.09 21.24 -13.23
CA ARG A 81 17.35 19.80 -13.25
C ARG A 81 16.50 19.06 -12.22
N PHE A 82 16.34 19.60 -11.01
CA PHE A 82 15.46 19.02 -9.99
C PHE A 82 13.99 19.05 -10.42
N VAL A 83 13.53 20.18 -10.96
CA VAL A 83 12.16 20.33 -11.46
C VAL A 83 11.86 19.30 -12.54
N LEU A 84 12.74 19.17 -13.55
CA LEU A 84 12.57 18.21 -14.63
C LEU A 84 12.58 16.74 -14.17
N THR A 85 13.33 16.46 -13.10
CA THR A 85 13.42 15.10 -12.56
C THR A 85 12.18 14.76 -11.72
N ILE A 86 11.76 15.68 -10.84
CA ILE A 86 10.75 15.43 -9.80
C ILE A 86 9.31 15.75 -10.25
N VAL A 87 9.09 16.77 -11.07
CA VAL A 87 7.73 17.19 -11.44
C VAL A 87 6.98 16.13 -12.25
N PRO A 88 7.57 15.45 -13.25
CA PRO A 88 6.88 14.43 -14.02
C PRO A 88 6.26 13.29 -13.18
N PRO A 89 6.98 12.64 -12.24
CA PRO A 89 6.40 11.58 -11.42
C PRO A 89 5.33 12.09 -10.44
N ILE A 90 5.45 13.33 -9.94
CA ILE A 90 4.40 13.96 -9.14
C ILE A 90 3.15 14.16 -10.00
N MET A 91 3.27 14.70 -11.21
CA MET A 91 2.15 14.88 -12.12
C MET A 91 1.50 13.55 -12.51
N ALA A 92 2.30 12.52 -12.78
CA ALA A 92 1.80 11.17 -13.07
C ALA A 92 0.99 10.61 -11.89
N SER A 93 1.45 10.84 -10.66
CA SER A 93 0.75 10.42 -9.43
C SER A 93 -0.59 11.14 -9.23
N PHE A 94 -0.62 12.46 -9.47
CA PHE A 94 -1.86 13.24 -9.44
C PHE A 94 -2.83 12.79 -10.54
N TRP A 95 -2.33 12.59 -11.76
CA TRP A 95 -3.13 12.13 -12.87
C TRP A 95 -3.73 10.75 -12.59
N LEU A 96 -2.92 9.80 -12.10
CA LEU A 96 -3.38 8.47 -11.71
C LEU A 96 -4.45 8.54 -10.62
N SER A 97 -4.26 9.37 -9.60
CA SER A 97 -5.25 9.55 -8.54
C SER A 97 -6.58 10.10 -9.05
N SER A 98 -6.53 11.08 -9.97
CA SER A 98 -7.71 11.63 -10.64
C SER A 98 -8.40 10.60 -11.53
N TYR A 99 -7.62 9.82 -12.29
CA TYR A 99 -8.12 8.77 -13.17
C TYR A 99 -8.82 7.65 -12.39
N LEU A 100 -8.20 7.16 -11.31
CA LEU A 100 -8.78 6.14 -10.45
C LEU A 100 -10.05 6.61 -9.74
N ARG A 101 -10.17 7.90 -9.43
CA ARG A 101 -11.40 8.47 -8.85
C ARG A 101 -12.55 8.48 -9.86
N LYS A 102 -12.27 8.73 -11.14
CA LYS A 102 -13.28 8.75 -12.22
C LYS A 102 -13.73 7.35 -12.65
N HIS A 103 -12.88 6.34 -12.48
CA HIS A 103 -13.18 4.95 -12.81
C HIS A 103 -13.23 4.09 -11.54
N PRO A 104 -14.31 4.17 -10.75
CA PRO A 104 -14.46 3.33 -9.57
C PRO A 104 -14.42 1.86 -9.99
N VAL A 105 -13.71 1.06 -9.19
CA VAL A 105 -13.63 -0.39 -9.38
C VAL A 105 -15.04 -0.94 -9.26
N GLN A 106 -15.51 -1.66 -10.28
CA GLN A 106 -16.71 -2.47 -10.12
C GLN A 106 -16.33 -3.57 -9.13
N MET A 107 -16.85 -3.44 -7.91
CA MET A 107 -16.89 -4.56 -6.98
C MET A 107 -17.77 -5.60 -7.66
N VAL A 108 -17.16 -6.51 -8.43
CA VAL A 108 -17.81 -7.79 -8.70
C VAL A 108 -17.98 -8.36 -7.30
N GLU A 109 -19.23 -8.33 -6.83
CA GLU A 109 -19.70 -8.96 -5.61
C GLU A 109 -19.46 -10.47 -5.76
N HIS A 110 -18.21 -10.92 -5.72
CA HIS A 110 -17.90 -12.23 -5.22
C HIS A 110 -18.21 -12.16 -3.75
N ARG A 111 -19.48 -12.41 -3.47
CA ARG A 111 -20.07 -12.77 -2.20
C ARG A 111 -19.29 -13.96 -1.66
N HIS A 112 -18.07 -13.73 -1.20
CA HIS A 112 -17.52 -14.46 -0.07
C HIS A 112 -18.42 -14.03 1.07
N VAL A 113 -19.57 -14.70 1.16
CA VAL A 113 -20.32 -14.82 2.39
C VAL A 113 -19.27 -15.24 3.40
N ASP A 114 -18.86 -14.32 4.25
CA ASP A 114 -18.06 -14.62 5.42
C ASP A 114 -18.85 -15.69 6.17
N ALA A 115 -18.46 -16.96 5.98
CA ALA A 115 -19.18 -18.10 6.54
C ALA A 115 -19.33 -17.97 8.06
N ASN A 116 -18.45 -17.15 8.67
CA ASN A 116 -18.45 -16.81 10.08
C ASN A 116 -19.56 -15.86 10.54
N ASP A 117 -20.11 -15.03 9.66
CA ASP A 117 -21.21 -14.12 9.99
C ASP A 117 -22.56 -14.66 9.51
N ASP A 118 -22.56 -15.54 8.51
CA ASP A 118 -23.77 -16.18 7.99
C ASP A 118 -24.39 -17.16 8.99
N TRP A 119 -23.59 -17.97 9.70
CA TRP A 119 -24.11 -18.90 10.71
C TRP A 119 -24.73 -18.17 11.91
N LYS A 120 -24.19 -17.01 12.32
CA LYS A 120 -24.73 -16.23 13.43
C LYS A 120 -26.07 -15.60 13.08
N ASN A 121 -26.20 -15.07 11.87
CA ASN A 121 -27.45 -14.48 11.40
C ASN A 121 -28.52 -15.57 11.19
N ARG A 122 -28.13 -16.73 10.65
CA ARG A 122 -29.01 -17.91 10.53
C ARG A 122 -29.45 -18.45 11.90
N ALA A 123 -28.53 -18.58 12.85
CA ALA A 123 -28.85 -19.04 14.21
C ALA A 123 -29.80 -18.08 14.92
N LYS A 124 -29.56 -16.76 14.82
CA LYS A 124 -30.47 -15.74 15.36
C LYS A 124 -31.88 -15.85 14.79
N PHE A 125 -31.99 -16.08 13.48
CA PHE A 125 -33.29 -16.26 12.83
C PHE A 125 -34.02 -17.49 13.39
N HIS A 126 -33.36 -18.64 13.54
CA HIS A 126 -33.99 -19.83 14.11
C HIS A 126 -34.39 -19.66 15.58
N THR A 127 -33.60 -18.94 16.39
CA THR A 127 -33.97 -18.66 17.80
C THR A 127 -35.09 -17.64 17.96
N GLN A 128 -35.29 -16.75 16.98
CA GLN A 128 -36.29 -15.70 17.08
C GLN A 128 -37.67 -16.15 16.57
N VAL A 129 -37.72 -17.18 15.73
CA VAL A 129 -38.97 -17.69 15.13
C VAL A 129 -39.71 -18.67 16.05
N GLN A 130 -39.04 -19.27 17.03
CA GLN A 130 -39.66 -20.25 17.92
C GLN A 130 -39.94 -19.63 19.30
N SER A 131 -41.21 -19.35 19.59
CA SER A 131 -41.63 -18.95 20.93
C SER A 131 -41.40 -20.11 21.92
N PRO A 132 -40.98 -19.86 23.17
CA PRO A 132 -40.72 -20.92 24.15
C PRO A 132 -41.93 -21.83 24.42
N GLN A 133 -43.14 -21.34 24.15
CA GLN A 133 -44.39 -22.10 24.26
C GLN A 133 -44.58 -23.12 23.14
N GLN A 134 -44.16 -22.82 21.90
CA GLN A 134 -44.22 -23.76 20.78
C GLN A 134 -43.17 -24.88 20.91
N ALA A 135 -41.97 -24.56 21.41
CA ALA A 135 -40.95 -25.58 21.67
C ALA A 135 -41.35 -26.56 22.79
N ALA A 136 -42.15 -26.11 23.76
CA ALA A 136 -42.69 -26.97 24.82
C ALA A 136 -43.85 -27.86 24.33
N GLN A 137 -44.63 -27.42 23.34
CA GLN A 137 -45.71 -28.22 22.74
C GLN A 137 -45.19 -29.36 21.87
N ASP A 138 -44.08 -29.17 21.14
CA ASP A 138 -43.44 -30.25 20.35
C ASP A 138 -42.81 -31.36 21.23
N LEU A 139 -42.62 -31.11 22.53
CA LEU A 139 -42.14 -32.10 23.51
C LEU A 139 -43.27 -32.96 24.11
N HIS A 140 -44.54 -32.59 23.90
CA HIS A 140 -45.70 -33.41 24.22
C HIS A 140 -46.10 -34.24 22.99
N LEU A 141 -45.28 -35.24 22.66
CA LEU A 141 -45.73 -36.37 21.84
C LEU A 141 -46.36 -37.43 22.77
N ASP A 142 -47.67 -37.59 22.68
CA ASP A 142 -48.52 -38.57 23.37
C ASP A 142 -48.32 -40.04 22.92
N ASP A 143 -47.12 -40.43 22.46
CA ASP A 143 -46.87 -41.82 22.04
C ASP A 143 -45.42 -42.23 22.33
N LEU A 144 -45.15 -42.58 23.60
CA LEU A 144 -43.92 -43.25 24.01
C LEU A 144 -44.23 -44.73 24.31
N PRO A 145 -43.49 -45.69 23.71
CA PRO A 145 -43.61 -47.09 24.07
C PRO A 145 -43.16 -47.33 25.52
N PRO A 146 -43.70 -48.36 26.21
CA PRO A 146 -43.42 -48.58 27.62
C PRO A 146 -41.92 -48.83 27.87
N ILE A 147 -41.37 -48.08 28.82
CA ILE A 147 -39.98 -48.16 29.25
C ILE A 147 -39.74 -49.54 29.90
N PRO A 148 -38.78 -50.35 29.42
CA PRO A 148 -38.39 -51.56 30.13
C PRO A 148 -37.70 -51.16 31.43
N SER A 149 -38.28 -51.56 32.55
CA SER A 149 -37.72 -51.38 33.89
C SER A 149 -36.51 -52.29 34.09
N GLY A 150 -35.39 -51.94 33.47
CA GLY A 150 -34.07 -52.51 33.75
C GLY A 150 -33.28 -51.54 34.61
N LYS A 151 -32.83 -51.99 35.80
CA LYS A 151 -31.88 -51.24 36.63
C LYS A 151 -30.56 -51.08 35.88
N HIS A 152 -30.39 -49.98 35.15
CA HIS A 152 -29.08 -49.58 34.65
C HIS A 152 -28.36 -48.81 35.76
N LEU A 153 -27.31 -49.46 36.25
CA LEU A 153 -26.28 -48.92 37.12
C LEU A 153 -25.65 -47.69 36.43
N ILE A 154 -25.50 -46.59 37.18
CA ILE A 154 -25.03 -45.26 36.72
C ILE A 154 -23.54 -45.22 36.29
N ASP A 155 -22.89 -46.37 36.13
CA ASP A 155 -21.45 -46.45 35.83
C ASP A 155 -21.11 -46.69 34.35
N ASP A 156 -22.10 -46.75 33.45
CA ASP A 156 -21.88 -47.04 32.02
C ASP A 156 -21.97 -45.79 31.11
N ILE A 157 -21.75 -44.60 31.68
CA ILE A 157 -21.47 -43.41 30.88
C ILE A 157 -20.00 -43.50 30.47
N ALA A 158 -19.75 -44.11 29.31
CA ALA A 158 -18.44 -44.02 28.66
C ALA A 158 -18.00 -42.54 28.63
N PRO A 159 -16.74 -42.22 29.00
CA PRO A 159 -16.27 -40.85 28.99
C PRO A 159 -16.46 -40.29 27.59
N VAL A 160 -17.27 -39.24 27.48
CA VAL A 160 -17.50 -38.52 26.24
C VAL A 160 -16.13 -38.14 25.69
N ASP A 161 -15.78 -38.73 24.55
CA ASP A 161 -14.57 -38.39 23.80
C ASP A 161 -14.50 -36.86 23.68
N ASP A 162 -13.57 -36.25 24.40
CA ASP A 162 -13.43 -34.80 24.47
C ASP A 162 -13.08 -34.29 23.07
N TRP A 163 -14.09 -33.85 22.33
CA TRP A 163 -13.99 -33.37 20.95
C TRP A 163 -12.92 -32.28 20.79
N LYS A 164 -12.62 -31.58 21.88
CA LYS A 164 -11.58 -30.56 21.98
C LYS A 164 -10.18 -31.14 21.74
N SER A 165 -9.90 -32.33 22.28
CA SER A 165 -8.62 -33.02 22.11
C SER A 165 -8.40 -33.49 20.66
N ARG A 166 -9.46 -33.92 19.97
CA ARG A 166 -9.41 -34.24 18.53
C ARG A 166 -9.15 -33.01 17.67
N ALA A 167 -9.80 -31.89 17.96
CA ALA A 167 -9.61 -30.65 17.22
C ALA A 167 -8.17 -30.11 17.35
N GLN A 168 -7.59 -30.18 18.55
CA GLN A 168 -6.24 -29.68 18.82
C GLN A 168 -5.16 -30.54 18.14
N ASN A 169 -5.37 -31.87 18.08
CA ASN A 169 -4.47 -32.77 17.37
C ASN A 169 -4.46 -32.55 15.85
N GLN A 170 -5.59 -32.18 15.25
CA GLN A 170 -5.61 -31.85 13.81
C GLN A 170 -4.85 -30.56 13.48
N ILE A 171 -4.93 -29.56 14.36
CA ILE A 171 -4.20 -28.29 14.19
C ILE A 171 -2.68 -28.51 14.29
N ASN A 172 -2.23 -29.36 15.22
CA ASN A 172 -0.80 -29.68 15.36
C ASN A 172 -0.26 -30.51 14.19
N LYS A 173 -1.06 -31.40 13.60
CA LYS A 173 -0.66 -32.21 12.43
C LYS A 173 -0.39 -31.34 11.20
N ASN A 174 -1.16 -30.26 11.01
CA ASN A 174 -0.99 -29.33 9.89
C ASN A 174 0.18 -28.33 10.05
N LYS A 175 0.81 -28.26 11.23
CA LYS A 175 1.89 -27.31 11.51
C LYS A 175 3.30 -27.89 11.38
N ARG A 176 3.46 -29.17 11.03
CA ARG A 176 4.76 -29.79 10.84
C ARG A 176 5.16 -29.73 9.36
N PRO A 177 6.09 -28.84 8.94
CA PRO A 177 6.69 -28.93 7.61
C PRO A 177 7.61 -30.16 7.57
N GLU A 178 7.51 -30.95 6.52
CA GLU A 178 8.57 -31.89 6.11
C GLU A 178 9.77 -31.13 5.53
#